data_AF-A0A7X4D0D4-F1
#
_entry.id   AF-A0A7X4D0D4-F1
#
_cell.length_a   1.000
_cell.length_b   1.000
_cell.length_c   1.000
_cell.angle_alpha   90.00
_cell.angle_beta   90.00
_cell.angle_gamma   90.00
#
_symmetry.space_group_name_H-M   'P 1'
#
loop_
_entity.id
_entity.type
_entity.pdbx_description
1 polymer ?
#
loop_
_entity_poly.entity_id
_entity_poly.type
_entity_poly.pdbx_seq_one_letter_code
_entity_poly.pdbx_strand_id
1 'polypeptide(L)'
;MADTLSRARSAGRERQSRCPSTGLRQAPAPRLGHAAGAAFPAPGFLRRLPRTAALLAAAVACSCTLLAAGTALAQTSPRPSLPPRAEPGQIERDLQRRAAPRLPGKIPALKGDFRIPPDQAGELSLVLTGVVIEGSTVYSDEDLASLYKDRLGRKIALAEVFKIADAITARYRNDGYILSRAILPPQTIADGVVKIRIVEGYIDNVRIEGEMRGGRTLLDAYAAKIKASRPLSNAKLERYLLLIDDLPGLSSKAVLRPAKDTPGAADLVILVEHDGIDAFARLDNRGTKFNGPGRLWLGAGLNSLTGDHDRTAARFVTARSRRELTYLELG
;
A
#
# COMPACT_ATOMS: atom_id res chain seq x y z
N MET A 1 -45.05 -18.32 44.51
CA MET A 1 -46.10 -19.35 44.26
C MET A 1 -46.22 -19.52 42.76
N ALA A 2 -46.03 -20.77 42.29
CA ALA A 2 -46.21 -21.33 40.94
C ALA A 2 -45.36 -20.70 39.81
N ASP A 3 -44.30 -21.30 39.23
CA ASP A 3 -44.01 -22.67 38.78
C ASP A 3 -44.70 -23.05 37.45
N THR A 4 -43.92 -23.19 36.36
CA THR A 4 -43.72 -24.42 35.53
C THR A 4 -43.37 -24.18 34.03
N LEU A 5 -42.21 -24.74 33.65
CA LEU A 5 -41.90 -25.59 32.49
C LEU A 5 -42.21 -25.15 31.03
N SER A 6 -41.19 -25.14 30.16
CA SER A 6 -41.07 -26.13 29.07
C SER A 6 -39.70 -26.11 28.35
N ARG A 7 -39.21 -27.32 28.05
CA ARG A 7 -37.96 -27.74 27.39
C ARG A 7 -38.21 -28.05 25.90
N ALA A 8 -37.25 -27.77 25.03
CA ALA A 8 -36.92 -28.56 23.81
C ALA A 8 -35.55 -28.07 23.27
N ARG A 9 -34.42 -28.81 23.30
CA ARG A 9 -33.96 -30.01 22.56
C ARG A 9 -33.93 -29.90 21.01
N SER A 10 -32.73 -29.73 20.45
CA SER A 10 -32.07 -30.48 19.34
C SER A 10 -30.97 -29.58 18.74
N ALA A 11 -29.66 -29.88 18.74
CA ALA A 11 -28.88 -31.04 18.29
C ALA A 11 -28.88 -31.23 16.76
N GLY A 12 -28.01 -30.48 16.06
CA GLY A 12 -27.62 -30.71 14.66
C GLY A 12 -26.10 -30.77 14.56
N ARG A 13 -25.57 -31.96 14.28
CA ARG A 13 -24.14 -32.32 14.26
C ARG A 13 -23.82 -32.81 12.86
N GLU A 14 -23.18 -32.00 12.02
CA GLU A 14 -22.74 -32.42 10.69
C GLU A 14 -21.27 -32.86 10.71
N ARG A 15 -21.07 -34.13 10.36
CA ARG A 15 -19.80 -34.81 10.12
C ARG A 15 -19.59 -34.85 8.61
N GLN A 16 -18.41 -34.46 8.13
CA GLN A 16 -17.89 -34.88 6.82
C GLN A 16 -16.48 -35.45 7.05
N SER A 17 -16.36 -36.76 7.25
CA SER A 17 -16.08 -37.80 6.23
C SER A 17 -14.70 -37.64 5.56
N ARG A 18 -13.71 -38.27 6.22
CA ARG A 18 -12.42 -38.67 5.67
C ARG A 18 -12.62 -39.71 4.56
N CYS A 19 -11.79 -39.65 3.51
CA CYS A 19 -11.52 -40.77 2.62
C CYS A 19 -10.00 -41.06 2.57
N PRO A 20 -9.60 -42.30 2.25
CA PRO A 20 -8.42 -42.92 2.84
C PRO A 20 -7.24 -43.06 1.88
N SER A 21 -6.08 -43.28 2.52
CA SER A 21 -4.78 -43.68 1.99
C SER A 21 -4.82 -45.02 1.25
N THR A 22 -4.28 -45.05 0.03
CA THR A 22 -3.94 -46.29 -0.68
C THR A 22 -2.43 -46.50 -0.59
N GLY A 23 -2.03 -47.54 0.14
CA GLY A 23 -0.66 -48.02 0.20
C GLY A 23 -0.43 -49.22 -0.70
N LEU A 24 0.88 -49.52 -0.81
CA LEU A 24 1.49 -50.82 -1.10
C LEU A 24 1.53 -51.27 -2.57
N ARG A 25 2.77 -51.32 -3.10
CA ARG A 25 3.37 -52.58 -3.56
C ARG A 25 4.89 -52.53 -3.48
N GLN A 26 5.44 -53.46 -2.71
CA GLN A 26 6.86 -53.78 -2.58
C GLN A 26 7.22 -54.98 -3.48
N ALA A 27 8.52 -55.05 -3.79
CA ALA A 27 9.35 -56.24 -4.06
C ALA A 27 9.39 -56.79 -5.52
N PRO A 28 10.44 -57.54 -5.92
CA PRO A 28 11.78 -57.75 -5.31
C PRO A 28 12.97 -57.60 -6.32
N ALA A 29 14.20 -57.54 -5.78
CA ALA A 29 15.46 -57.89 -6.48
C ALA A 29 15.67 -59.42 -6.46
N PRO A 30 16.52 -60.05 -7.31
CA PRO A 30 17.92 -60.26 -6.92
C PRO A 30 18.97 -60.54 -8.06
N ARG A 31 20.22 -60.75 -7.61
CA ARG A 31 21.38 -61.46 -8.23
C ARG A 31 22.40 -60.59 -9.00
N LEU A 32 23.59 -60.36 -8.44
CA LEU A 32 24.81 -61.21 -8.36
C LEU A 32 25.55 -61.35 -9.70
N GLY A 33 26.72 -60.72 -9.77
CA GLY A 33 27.73 -60.90 -10.80
C GLY A 33 29.09 -60.42 -10.31
N HIS A 34 29.93 -61.37 -9.91
CA HIS A 34 31.36 -61.22 -9.62
C HIS A 34 32.18 -60.86 -10.88
N ALA A 35 33.22 -60.05 -10.70
CA ALA A 35 34.57 -60.23 -11.27
C ALA A 35 35.47 -59.08 -10.71
N ALA A 36 36.40 -59.35 -9.81
CA ALA A 36 37.82 -59.69 -10.08
C ALA A 36 38.59 -58.48 -10.66
N GLY A 37 39.42 -57.79 -9.86
CA GLY A 37 40.89 -57.96 -9.83
C GLY A 37 41.54 -56.93 -10.77
N ALA A 38 42.67 -56.25 -10.54
CA ALA A 38 43.79 -56.33 -9.61
C ALA A 38 44.44 -54.92 -9.57
N ALA A 39 44.88 -54.44 -8.40
CA ALA A 39 46.30 -54.31 -7.99
C ALA A 39 47.22 -53.40 -8.85
N PHE A 40 47.66 -52.31 -8.19
CA PHE A 40 48.91 -51.49 -8.25
C PHE A 40 50.16 -52.11 -8.94
N PRO A 41 51.24 -51.35 -9.29
CA PRO A 41 51.77 -50.14 -8.60
C PRO A 41 52.42 -49.02 -9.47
N ALA A 42 52.85 -47.94 -8.77
CA ALA A 42 53.72 -46.82 -9.21
C ALA A 42 55.22 -47.23 -9.27
N PRO A 43 56.25 -46.34 -9.27
CA PRO A 43 56.38 -44.92 -9.67
C PRO A 43 57.62 -44.60 -10.56
N GLY A 44 57.68 -43.37 -11.07
CA GLY A 44 58.93 -42.59 -11.21
C GLY A 44 59.70 -42.65 -12.55
N PHE A 45 59.95 -41.49 -13.17
CA PHE A 45 61.23 -41.21 -13.85
C PHE A 45 61.41 -39.71 -14.11
N LEU A 46 62.43 -39.12 -13.47
CA LEU A 46 63.03 -37.84 -13.83
C LEU A 46 63.96 -38.06 -15.03
N ARG A 47 63.83 -37.29 -16.11
CA ARG A 47 64.95 -37.12 -17.05
C ARG A 47 64.97 -35.79 -17.80
N ARG A 48 66.08 -35.10 -17.54
CA ARG A 48 66.75 -33.95 -18.15
C ARG A 48 66.49 -33.70 -19.65
N LEU A 49 66.25 -32.43 -19.98
CA LEU A 49 66.31 -31.83 -21.32
C LEU A 49 67.77 -31.70 -21.81
N PRO A 50 68.09 -32.03 -23.08
CA PRO A 50 69.30 -31.59 -23.72
C PRO A 50 69.07 -30.31 -24.54
N ARG A 51 70.00 -29.39 -24.35
CA ARG A 51 70.22 -28.16 -25.11
C ARG A 51 70.81 -28.51 -26.48
N THR A 52 70.00 -28.58 -27.52
CA THR A 52 70.51 -28.55 -28.91
C THR A 52 69.43 -28.00 -29.84
N ALA A 53 69.87 -27.22 -30.82
CA ALA A 53 69.09 -26.63 -31.91
C ALA A 53 68.46 -25.25 -31.67
N ALA A 54 69.29 -24.34 -31.14
CA ALA A 54 69.19 -22.90 -31.33
C ALA A 54 69.52 -22.46 -32.78
N LEU A 55 68.94 -23.11 -33.80
CA LEU A 55 69.24 -22.83 -35.22
C LEU A 55 68.00 -22.84 -36.14
N LEU A 56 66.80 -22.63 -35.59
CA LEU A 56 65.56 -22.36 -36.35
C LEU A 56 64.91 -21.02 -35.95
N ALA A 57 65.68 -20.13 -35.31
CA ALA A 57 65.19 -18.86 -34.78
C ALA A 57 65.46 -17.64 -35.69
N ALA A 58 66.03 -17.82 -36.89
CA ALA A 58 66.44 -16.69 -37.75
C ALA A 58 65.67 -16.56 -39.08
N ALA A 59 64.76 -17.47 -39.42
CA ALA A 59 64.02 -17.44 -40.70
C ALA A 59 62.50 -17.12 -40.57
N VAL A 60 61.97 -16.98 -39.36
CA VAL A 60 60.56 -16.60 -39.12
C VAL A 60 60.43 -15.13 -38.67
N ALA A 61 61.55 -14.45 -38.41
CA ALA A 61 61.58 -13.10 -37.87
C ALA A 61 61.37 -11.96 -38.90
N CYS A 62 61.18 -12.25 -40.19
CA CYS A 62 61.05 -11.23 -41.24
C CYS A 62 59.74 -11.27 -42.04
N SER A 63 58.78 -12.13 -41.67
CA SER A 63 57.47 -12.19 -42.33
C SER A 63 56.27 -11.92 -41.40
N CYS A 64 56.51 -11.48 -40.16
CA CYS A 64 55.47 -11.18 -39.17
C CYS A 64 55.33 -9.68 -38.81
N THR A 65 56.10 -8.79 -39.43
CA THR A 65 56.11 -7.35 -39.08
C THR A 65 55.29 -6.46 -40.03
N LEU A 66 54.44 -7.03 -40.90
CA LEU A 66 53.59 -6.26 -41.83
C LEU A 66 52.14 -6.76 -41.96
N LEU A 67 51.60 -7.46 -40.95
CA LEU A 67 50.15 -7.62 -40.76
C LEU A 67 49.66 -6.83 -39.53
N ALA A 68 50.15 -5.59 -39.42
CA ALA A 68 49.60 -4.57 -38.54
C ALA A 68 48.44 -3.84 -39.26
N ALA A 69 47.24 -4.43 -39.28
CA ALA A 69 45.94 -3.75 -39.40
C ALA A 69 44.84 -4.77 -39.69
N GLY A 70 44.19 -5.31 -38.65
CA GLY A 70 43.04 -6.18 -38.88
C GLY A 70 42.47 -6.78 -37.62
N THR A 71 41.33 -6.25 -37.19
CA THR A 71 40.43 -6.81 -36.16
C THR A 71 40.97 -6.87 -34.73
N ALA A 72 41.12 -5.70 -34.12
CA ALA A 72 40.82 -5.57 -32.69
C ALA A 72 39.31 -5.75 -32.50
N LEU A 73 38.83 -7.00 -32.48
CA LEU A 73 37.57 -7.32 -31.83
C LEU A 73 37.85 -7.15 -30.33
N ALA A 74 37.42 -6.02 -29.79
CA ALA A 74 37.32 -5.83 -28.35
C ALA A 74 36.45 -6.96 -27.80
N GLN A 75 37.08 -8.01 -27.27
CA GLN A 75 36.40 -8.96 -26.41
C GLN A 75 36.10 -8.21 -25.11
N THR A 76 34.97 -7.52 -25.08
CA THR A 76 34.32 -7.18 -23.82
C THR A 76 33.93 -8.50 -23.18
N SER A 77 34.83 -9.10 -22.40
CA SER A 77 34.48 -10.19 -21.50
C SER A 77 33.27 -9.70 -20.70
N PRO A 78 32.11 -10.38 -20.76
CA PRO A 78 30.98 -9.98 -19.93
C PRO A 78 31.50 -10.06 -18.50
N ARG A 79 31.58 -8.89 -17.84
CA ARG A 79 31.86 -8.83 -16.41
C ARG A 79 30.89 -9.82 -15.77
N PRO A 80 31.33 -10.72 -14.88
CA PRO A 80 30.42 -11.57 -14.14
C PRO A 80 29.42 -10.65 -13.44
N SER A 81 28.23 -10.51 -14.00
CA SER A 81 27.14 -9.82 -13.34
C SER A 81 26.73 -10.77 -12.23
N LEU A 82 27.14 -10.45 -11.01
CA LEU A 82 26.61 -11.11 -9.83
C LEU A 82 25.09 -11.10 -9.96
N PRO A 83 24.38 -12.20 -9.65
CA PRO A 83 22.93 -12.18 -9.67
C PRO A 83 22.47 -10.97 -8.84
N PRO A 84 21.36 -10.30 -9.20
CA PRO A 84 20.90 -9.08 -8.54
C PRO A 84 20.64 -9.21 -7.04
N ARG A 85 20.88 -10.40 -6.44
CA ARG A 85 20.79 -10.80 -5.02
C ARG A 85 22.13 -10.93 -4.29
N ALA A 86 23.24 -10.77 -5.01
CA ALA A 86 24.62 -10.82 -4.50
C ALA A 86 25.34 -9.47 -4.70
N GLU A 87 24.61 -8.41 -5.06
CA GLU A 87 25.18 -7.07 -5.19
C GLU A 87 25.53 -6.49 -3.80
N PRO A 88 26.67 -5.77 -3.69
CA PRO A 88 26.97 -4.97 -2.51
C PRO A 88 25.82 -4.00 -2.18
N GLY A 89 25.50 -3.84 -0.88
CA GLY A 89 24.46 -2.90 -0.42
C GLY A 89 23.02 -3.40 -0.55
N GLN A 90 22.79 -4.61 -1.06
CA GLN A 90 21.43 -5.14 -1.16
C GLN A 90 20.79 -5.49 0.17
N ILE A 91 21.57 -5.99 1.12
CA ILE A 91 21.09 -6.29 2.48
C ILE A 91 20.62 -5.00 3.15
N GLU A 92 21.37 -3.91 2.95
CA GLU A 92 21.01 -2.58 3.42
C GLU A 92 19.68 -2.10 2.80
N ARG A 93 19.48 -2.29 1.49
CA ARG A 93 18.19 -1.98 0.83
C ARG A 93 17.02 -2.83 1.35
N ASP A 94 17.27 -4.10 1.66
CA ASP A 94 16.26 -4.99 2.25
C ASP A 94 15.91 -4.57 3.70
N LEU A 95 16.86 -4.01 4.46
CA LEU A 95 16.67 -3.46 5.81
C LEU A 95 15.95 -2.10 5.81
N GLN A 96 16.29 -1.25 4.84
CA GLN A 96 15.72 0.09 4.70
C GLN A 96 14.29 0.10 4.14
N ARG A 97 13.77 -1.05 3.65
CA ARG A 97 12.36 -1.18 3.28
C ARG A 97 11.47 -1.05 4.51
N ARG A 98 11.09 0.20 4.82
CA ARG A 98 9.99 0.51 5.72
C ARG A 98 8.71 -0.10 5.15
N ALA A 99 7.84 -0.59 6.04
CA ALA A 99 6.49 -0.95 5.62
C ALA A 99 5.86 0.33 5.05
N ALA A 100 5.22 0.24 3.88
CA ALA A 100 4.45 1.36 3.38
C ALA A 100 3.39 1.74 4.43
N PRO A 101 3.13 3.04 4.65
CA PRO A 101 2.04 3.46 5.51
C PRO A 101 0.76 2.77 5.03
N ARG A 102 0.07 2.13 5.98
CA ARG A 102 -1.20 1.48 5.66
C ARG A 102 -2.22 2.59 5.44
N LEU A 103 -3.05 2.46 4.42
CA LEU A 103 -4.19 3.37 4.26
C LEU A 103 -4.99 3.31 5.57
N PRO A 104 -5.22 4.46 6.25
CA PRO A 104 -6.09 4.49 7.40
C PRO A 104 -7.41 3.83 6.99
N GLY A 105 -7.93 2.95 7.86
CA GLY A 105 -9.13 2.15 7.57
C GLY A 105 -10.22 3.04 6.98
N LYS A 106 -10.96 2.54 5.97
CA LYS A 106 -11.96 3.29 5.20
C LYS A 106 -12.69 4.28 6.10
N ILE A 107 -12.45 5.57 5.88
CA ILE A 107 -13.14 6.63 6.63
C ILE A 107 -14.64 6.35 6.44
N PRO A 108 -15.41 6.14 7.52
CA PRO A 108 -16.83 5.88 7.39
C PRO A 108 -17.43 7.07 6.64
N ALA A 109 -17.98 6.79 5.45
CA ALA A 109 -18.73 7.79 4.73
C ALA A 109 -19.84 8.28 5.67
N LEU A 110 -19.90 9.59 5.90
CA LEU A 110 -21.03 10.18 6.59
C LEU A 110 -22.28 9.81 5.77
N LYS A 111 -23.04 8.83 6.24
CA LYS A 111 -24.40 8.58 5.78
C LYS A 111 -25.24 9.73 6.31
N GLY A 112 -25.21 10.84 5.59
CA GLY A 112 -26.13 11.94 5.83
C GLY A 112 -27.50 11.53 5.32
N ASP A 113 -28.32 10.95 6.19
CA ASP A 113 -29.73 10.70 5.93
C ASP A 113 -30.50 12.03 6.04
N PHE A 114 -30.26 12.94 5.11
CA PHE A 114 -31.14 14.07 4.83
C PHE A 114 -31.67 13.91 3.42
N ARG A 115 -32.37 12.79 3.19
CA ARG A 115 -33.25 12.65 2.04
C ARG A 115 -34.60 13.24 2.46
N ILE A 116 -35.00 14.34 1.83
CA ILE A 116 -36.42 14.67 1.79
C ILE A 116 -37.07 13.54 0.97
N PRO A 117 -38.10 12.85 1.50
CA PRO A 117 -38.76 11.77 0.77
C PRO A 117 -39.28 12.28 -0.59
N PRO A 118 -38.90 11.66 -1.71
CA PRO A 118 -39.34 12.06 -3.05
C PRO A 118 -40.82 11.77 -3.33
N ASP A 119 -41.55 11.23 -2.35
CA ASP A 119 -42.83 10.54 -2.51
C ASP A 119 -43.99 11.47 -2.89
N GLN A 120 -43.82 12.80 -2.74
CA GLN A 120 -44.78 13.83 -3.18
C GLN A 120 -44.26 14.71 -4.33
N ALA A 121 -43.01 14.52 -4.78
CA ALA A 121 -42.37 15.37 -5.79
C ALA A 121 -42.68 14.97 -7.24
N GLY A 122 -43.36 13.84 -7.45
CA GLY A 122 -43.76 13.35 -8.77
C GLY A 122 -44.97 14.06 -9.38
N GLU A 123 -45.83 14.65 -8.54
CA GLU A 123 -47.09 15.27 -8.97
C GLU A 123 -46.92 16.75 -9.35
N LEU A 124 -45.90 17.42 -8.80
CA LEU A 124 -45.60 18.81 -9.09
C LEU A 124 -44.70 18.92 -10.33
N SER A 125 -45.18 19.62 -11.37
CA SER A 125 -44.42 19.84 -12.61
C SER A 125 -44.28 21.33 -12.92
N LEU A 126 -43.14 21.70 -13.48
CA LEU A 126 -42.78 23.07 -13.83
C LEU A 126 -42.03 23.10 -15.16
N VAL A 127 -42.08 24.23 -15.86
CA VAL A 127 -41.19 24.47 -17.01
C VAL A 127 -39.89 25.03 -16.47
N LEU A 128 -38.77 24.34 -16.70
CA LEU A 128 -37.47 24.79 -16.20
C LEU A 128 -36.89 25.82 -17.16
N THR A 129 -36.98 27.09 -16.81
CA THR A 129 -36.43 28.21 -17.60
C THR A 129 -34.97 28.46 -17.26
N GLY A 130 -34.57 28.26 -16.00
CA GLY A 130 -33.21 28.50 -15.54
C GLY A 130 -32.88 27.85 -14.21
N VAL A 131 -31.59 27.75 -13.92
CA VAL A 131 -31.06 27.27 -12.63
C VAL A 131 -30.06 28.30 -12.13
N VAL A 132 -30.26 28.77 -10.90
CA VAL A 132 -29.32 29.66 -10.19
C VAL A 132 -28.61 28.83 -9.14
N ILE A 133 -27.28 28.76 -9.23
CA ILE A 133 -26.44 28.02 -8.29
C ILE A 133 -25.82 29.01 -7.30
N GLU A 134 -26.01 28.77 -6.01
CA GLU A 134 -25.40 29.57 -4.95
C GLU A 134 -24.37 28.73 -4.18
N GLY A 135 -23.26 29.34 -3.75
CA GLY A 135 -22.31 28.70 -2.83
C GLY A 135 -21.30 27.76 -3.48
N SER A 136 -21.14 27.79 -4.80
CA SER A 136 -20.00 27.15 -5.48
C SER A 136 -18.79 28.05 -5.44
N THR A 137 -17.66 27.55 -4.92
CA THR A 137 -16.35 28.20 -5.06
C THR A 137 -15.38 27.36 -5.88
N VAL A 138 -15.64 26.05 -5.99
CA VAL A 138 -14.82 25.10 -6.74
C VAL A 138 -15.10 25.13 -8.24
N TYR A 139 -16.36 25.32 -8.64
CA TYR A 139 -16.78 25.29 -10.03
C TYR A 139 -17.39 26.62 -10.46
N SER A 140 -17.26 26.94 -11.75
CA SER A 140 -18.04 27.99 -12.38
C SER A 140 -19.46 27.52 -12.68
N ASP A 141 -20.38 28.46 -12.92
CA ASP A 141 -21.74 28.13 -13.36
C ASP A 141 -21.74 27.37 -14.69
N GLU A 142 -20.82 27.69 -15.60
CA GLU A 142 -20.65 27.02 -16.90
C GLU A 142 -20.24 25.55 -16.74
N ASP A 143 -19.35 25.27 -15.78
CA ASP A 143 -18.94 23.92 -15.46
C ASP A 143 -20.14 23.07 -15.04
N LEU A 144 -21.07 23.63 -14.25
CA LEU A 144 -22.23 22.90 -13.73
C LEU A 144 -23.40 22.89 -14.71
N ALA A 145 -23.46 23.83 -15.65
CA ALA A 145 -24.51 23.92 -16.67
C ALA A 145 -24.67 22.66 -17.51
N SER A 146 -23.58 21.92 -17.75
CA SER A 146 -23.63 20.65 -18.49
C SER A 146 -24.54 19.59 -17.85
N LEU A 147 -24.82 19.71 -16.55
CA LEU A 147 -25.63 18.75 -15.78
C LEU A 147 -27.14 18.98 -15.91
N TYR A 148 -27.58 20.14 -16.39
CA TYR A 148 -29.01 20.48 -16.49
C TYR A 148 -29.42 21.18 -17.78
N LYS A 149 -28.47 21.57 -18.65
CA LYS A 149 -28.77 22.30 -19.90
C LYS A 149 -29.75 21.58 -20.83
N ASP A 150 -29.74 20.24 -20.82
CA ASP A 150 -30.65 19.40 -21.60
C ASP A 150 -32.10 19.44 -21.10
N ARG A 151 -32.31 19.95 -19.88
CA ARG A 151 -33.62 20.10 -19.23
C ARG A 151 -34.22 21.50 -19.41
N LEU A 152 -33.43 22.49 -19.83
CA LEU A 152 -33.89 23.86 -20.00
C LEU A 152 -34.97 23.96 -21.09
N GLY A 153 -35.99 24.78 -20.85
CA GLY A 153 -37.15 24.97 -21.73
C GLY A 153 -38.14 23.81 -21.74
N ARG A 154 -37.93 22.77 -20.93
CA ARG A 154 -38.80 21.58 -20.88
C ARG A 154 -39.68 21.57 -19.63
N LYS A 155 -40.86 20.99 -19.75
CA LYS A 155 -41.70 20.66 -18.59
C LYS A 155 -41.11 19.45 -17.87
N ILE A 156 -40.67 19.63 -16.64
CA ILE A 156 -40.06 18.60 -15.79
C ILE A 156 -40.81 18.46 -14.47
N ALA A 157 -40.77 17.27 -13.88
CA ALA A 157 -41.25 17.05 -12.52
C ALA A 157 -40.27 17.63 -11.49
N LEU A 158 -40.75 17.99 -10.31
CA LEU A 158 -39.90 18.44 -9.20
C LEU A 158 -38.86 17.36 -8.83
N ALA A 159 -39.21 16.08 -8.95
CA ALA A 159 -38.27 14.96 -8.79
C ALA A 159 -37.04 15.04 -9.73
N GLU A 160 -37.18 15.61 -10.93
CA GLU A 160 -36.05 15.79 -11.85
C GLU A 160 -35.13 16.92 -11.41
N VAL A 161 -35.65 17.93 -10.71
CA VAL A 161 -34.83 18.99 -10.09
C VAL A 161 -33.97 18.41 -8.97
N PHE A 162 -34.52 17.50 -8.16
CA PHE A 162 -33.72 16.76 -7.17
C PHE A 162 -32.62 15.93 -7.84
N LYS A 163 -32.88 15.31 -8.99
CA LYS A 163 -31.84 14.60 -9.75
C LYS A 163 -30.73 15.53 -10.24
N ILE A 164 -31.02 16.78 -10.58
CA ILE A 164 -29.99 17.78 -10.91
C ILE A 164 -29.11 18.06 -9.68
N ALA A 165 -29.71 18.30 -8.51
CA ALA A 165 -28.96 18.49 -7.27
C ALA A 165 -28.11 17.26 -6.89
N ASP A 166 -28.65 16.05 -7.09
CA ASP A 166 -27.92 14.79 -6.88
C ASP A 166 -26.75 14.66 -7.86
N ALA A 167 -26.93 15.04 -9.14
CA ALA A 167 -25.87 15.03 -10.14
C ALA A 167 -24.73 16.01 -9.81
N ILE A 168 -25.07 17.22 -9.34
CA ILE A 168 -24.10 18.20 -8.83
C ILE A 168 -23.35 17.61 -7.63
N THR A 169 -24.07 17.04 -6.67
CA THR A 169 -23.46 16.39 -5.49
C THR A 169 -22.54 15.23 -5.90
N ALA A 170 -22.96 14.41 -6.86
CA ALA A 170 -22.16 13.31 -7.37
C ALA A 170 -20.86 13.81 -8.02
N ARG A 171 -20.91 14.90 -8.78
CA ARG A 171 -19.71 15.53 -9.34
C ARG A 171 -18.72 15.94 -8.27
N TYR A 172 -19.16 16.71 -7.27
CA TYR A 172 -18.30 17.10 -6.14
C TYR A 172 -17.68 15.88 -5.45
N ARG A 173 -18.47 14.82 -5.21
CA ARG A 173 -17.97 13.61 -4.55
C ARG A 173 -16.95 12.85 -5.40
N ASN A 174 -17.20 12.74 -6.71
CA ASN A 174 -16.28 12.08 -7.64
C ASN A 174 -14.95 12.82 -7.74
N ASP A 175 -14.98 14.15 -7.65
CA ASP A 175 -13.80 15.01 -7.67
C ASP A 175 -13.13 15.12 -6.28
N GLY A 176 -13.62 14.39 -5.27
CA GLY A 176 -12.98 14.22 -3.97
C GLY A 176 -13.47 15.16 -2.86
N TYR A 177 -14.55 15.90 -3.06
CA TYR A 177 -15.15 16.78 -2.04
C TYR A 177 -16.25 16.06 -1.24
N ILE A 178 -15.84 15.14 -0.39
CA ILE A 178 -16.74 14.18 0.30
C ILE A 178 -17.76 14.81 1.25
N LEU A 179 -17.53 16.04 1.72
CA LEU A 179 -18.44 16.76 2.62
C LEU A 179 -19.37 17.73 1.88
N SER A 180 -19.14 17.95 0.59
CA SER A 180 -19.91 18.92 -0.19
C SER A 180 -21.18 18.29 -0.75
N ARG A 181 -22.27 19.06 -0.77
CA ARG A 181 -23.56 18.63 -1.33
C ARG A 181 -24.36 19.79 -1.88
N ALA A 182 -25.18 19.54 -2.88
CA ALA A 182 -26.20 20.47 -3.33
C ALA A 182 -27.54 20.17 -2.64
N ILE A 183 -28.23 21.23 -2.23
CA ILE A 183 -29.56 21.17 -1.62
C ILE A 183 -30.51 22.07 -2.39
N LEU A 184 -31.77 21.64 -2.45
CA LEU A 184 -32.88 22.44 -2.99
C LEU A 184 -33.64 23.05 -1.80
N PRO A 185 -33.42 24.33 -1.45
CA PRO A 185 -34.16 24.97 -0.37
C PRO A 185 -35.65 25.14 -0.74
N PRO A 186 -36.56 25.17 0.26
CA PRO A 186 -37.95 25.53 0.02
C PRO A 186 -38.05 26.91 -0.62
N GLN A 187 -38.72 27.01 -1.76
CA GLN A 187 -38.87 28.25 -2.53
C GLN A 187 -40.15 28.20 -3.38
N THR A 188 -40.69 29.37 -3.71
CA THR A 188 -41.78 29.52 -4.69
C THR A 188 -41.17 29.70 -6.07
N ILE A 189 -41.59 28.88 -7.04
CA ILE A 189 -41.07 28.91 -8.41
C ILE A 189 -42.08 29.65 -9.29
N ALA A 190 -41.89 30.96 -9.49
CA ALA A 190 -42.82 31.80 -10.25
C ALA A 190 -42.51 31.81 -11.76
N ASP A 191 -41.23 31.78 -12.16
CA ASP A 191 -40.79 31.97 -13.56
C ASP A 191 -40.06 30.75 -14.16
N GLY A 192 -40.20 29.60 -13.52
CA GLY A 192 -39.45 28.40 -13.91
C GLY A 192 -37.94 28.46 -13.59
N VAL A 193 -37.51 29.45 -12.82
CA VAL A 193 -36.13 29.57 -12.33
C VAL A 193 -36.02 28.89 -10.98
N VAL A 194 -35.09 27.93 -10.87
CA VAL A 194 -34.86 27.17 -9.64
C VAL A 194 -33.55 27.58 -8.99
N LYS A 195 -33.57 27.88 -7.69
CA LYS A 195 -32.35 28.09 -6.91
C LYS A 195 -31.85 26.79 -6.30
N ILE A 196 -30.61 26.39 -6.61
CA ILE A 196 -29.91 25.28 -5.97
C ILE A 196 -28.78 25.86 -5.13
N ARG A 197 -28.71 25.47 -3.85
CA ARG A 197 -27.62 25.91 -2.96
C ARG A 197 -26.63 24.78 -2.76
N ILE A 198 -25.36 25.06 -3.02
CA ILE A 198 -24.26 24.16 -2.72
C ILE A 198 -23.72 24.49 -1.34
N VAL A 199 -23.64 23.47 -0.51
CA VAL A 199 -23.02 23.51 0.81
C VAL A 199 -21.67 22.84 0.67
N GLU A 200 -20.63 23.66 0.51
CA GLU A 200 -19.24 23.23 0.42
C GLU A 200 -18.67 22.92 1.81
N GLY A 201 -18.76 21.65 2.21
CA GLY A 201 -18.42 21.23 3.56
C GLY A 201 -16.93 21.23 3.86
N TYR A 202 -16.59 21.55 5.10
CA TYR A 202 -15.22 21.62 5.60
C TYR A 202 -15.10 21.10 7.04
N ILE A 203 -13.86 20.92 7.51
CA ILE A 203 -13.59 20.55 8.91
C ILE A 203 -13.56 21.79 9.79
N ASP A 204 -14.47 21.88 10.75
CA ASP A 204 -14.51 22.98 11.70
C ASP A 204 -13.54 22.76 12.85
N ASN A 205 -13.57 21.58 13.48
CA ASN A 205 -12.67 21.23 14.56
C ASN A 205 -11.98 19.89 14.33
N VAL A 206 -10.72 19.81 14.76
CA VAL A 206 -9.96 18.56 14.82
C VAL A 206 -9.66 18.27 16.28
N ARG A 207 -10.01 17.07 16.74
CA ARG A 207 -9.74 16.60 18.11
C ARG A 207 -8.87 15.37 18.03
N ILE A 208 -7.78 15.36 18.79
CA ILE A 208 -6.88 14.21 18.91
C ILE A 208 -7.10 13.62 20.30
N GLU A 209 -7.57 12.38 20.34
CA GLU A 209 -7.96 11.64 21.55
C GLU A 209 -7.16 10.33 21.63
N GLY A 210 -6.73 9.92 22.82
CA GLY A 210 -5.97 8.68 23.03
C GLY A 210 -4.63 8.91 23.74
N GLU A 211 -3.93 7.80 24.01
CA GLU A 211 -2.62 7.83 24.65
C GLU A 211 -1.51 8.01 23.61
N MET A 212 -0.56 8.88 23.92
CA MET A 212 0.59 9.15 23.09
C MET A 212 1.82 9.39 23.97
N ARG A 213 2.91 8.71 23.66
CA ARG A 213 4.25 9.16 24.03
C ARG A 213 4.85 9.81 22.79
N GLY A 214 4.94 11.14 22.82
CA GLY A 214 5.38 11.94 21.67
C GLY A 214 4.85 13.37 21.73
N GLY A 215 5.55 14.29 21.07
CA GLY A 215 5.19 15.70 20.98
C GLY A 215 3.92 15.89 20.14
N ARG A 216 3.02 16.74 20.62
CA ARG A 216 1.78 17.08 19.91
C ARG A 216 1.98 18.04 18.75
N THR A 217 3.09 18.79 18.75
CA THR A 217 3.38 19.86 17.78
C THR A 217 3.19 19.42 16.33
N LEU A 218 3.71 18.25 15.95
CA LEU A 218 3.62 17.76 14.58
C LEU A 218 2.19 17.36 14.19
N LEU A 219 1.46 16.69 15.10
CA LEU A 219 0.07 16.34 14.87
C LEU A 219 -0.83 17.58 14.79
N ASP A 220 -0.61 18.56 15.66
CA ASP A 220 -1.34 19.82 15.65
C ASP A 220 -1.08 20.59 14.35
N ALA A 221 0.15 20.55 13.83
CA ALA A 221 0.47 21.11 12.52
C ALA A 221 -0.27 20.40 11.38
N TYR A 222 -0.35 19.07 11.39
CA TYR A 222 -1.12 18.31 10.40
C TYR A 222 -2.63 18.58 10.52
N ALA A 223 -3.17 18.61 11.74
CA ALA A 223 -4.56 18.95 12.03
C ALA A 223 -4.90 20.36 11.51
N ALA A 224 -4.01 21.33 11.69
CA ALA A 224 -4.19 22.69 11.17
C ALA A 224 -4.26 22.71 9.64
N LYS A 225 -3.45 21.90 8.95
CA LYS A 225 -3.50 21.80 7.48
C LYS A 225 -4.79 21.15 6.97
N ILE A 226 -5.35 20.19 7.71
CA ILE A 226 -6.67 19.62 7.41
C ILE A 226 -7.76 20.69 7.57
N LYS A 227 -7.77 21.39 8.72
CA LYS A 227 -8.75 22.46 9.04
C LYS A 227 -8.70 23.64 8.06
N ALA A 228 -7.52 23.92 7.49
CA ALA A 228 -7.33 24.95 6.47
C ALA A 228 -7.90 24.57 5.09
N SER A 229 -8.26 23.30 4.83
CA SER A 229 -8.89 22.89 3.57
C SER A 229 -10.37 23.27 3.56
N ARG A 230 -10.71 24.33 2.82
CA ARG A 230 -12.09 24.81 2.65
C ARG A 230 -12.37 25.08 1.15
N PRO A 231 -13.23 24.28 0.49
CA PRO A 231 -13.84 23.04 0.99
C PRO A 231 -12.83 21.92 1.33
N LEU A 232 -13.30 20.92 2.07
CA LEU A 232 -12.45 19.76 2.38
C LEU A 232 -12.24 18.90 1.14
N SER A 233 -10.98 18.73 0.76
CA SER A 233 -10.55 17.75 -0.24
C SER A 233 -10.16 16.44 0.45
N ASN A 234 -10.67 15.31 -0.06
CA ASN A 234 -10.33 13.98 0.41
C ASN A 234 -8.82 13.71 0.28
N ALA A 235 -8.18 14.18 -0.80
CA ALA A 235 -6.75 14.00 -0.99
C ALA A 235 -5.91 14.71 0.09
N LYS A 236 -6.33 15.91 0.53
CA LYS A 236 -5.68 16.62 1.64
C LYS A 236 -5.91 15.90 2.97
N LEU A 237 -7.15 15.49 3.25
CA LEU A 237 -7.49 14.74 4.45
C LEU A 237 -6.64 13.46 4.55
N GLU A 238 -6.70 12.62 3.52
CA GLU A 238 -6.00 11.34 3.46
C GLU A 238 -4.48 11.50 3.58
N ARG A 239 -3.89 12.49 2.88
CA ARG A 239 -2.47 12.78 2.99
C ARG A 239 -2.05 13.02 4.44
N TYR A 240 -2.76 13.87 5.16
CA TYR A 240 -2.36 14.22 6.53
C TYR A 240 -2.68 13.10 7.53
N LEU A 241 -3.72 12.31 7.31
CA LEU A 241 -3.95 11.10 8.11
C LEU A 241 -2.85 10.05 7.88
N LEU A 242 -2.42 9.86 6.64
CA LEU A 242 -1.28 8.99 6.32
C LEU A 242 0.02 9.48 6.95
N LEU A 243 0.25 10.79 6.97
CA LEU A 243 1.43 11.36 7.64
C LEU A 243 1.40 11.19 9.16
N ILE A 244 0.21 11.11 9.77
CA ILE A 244 0.07 10.76 11.19
C ILE A 244 0.37 9.27 11.39
N ASP A 245 -0.15 8.39 10.53
CA ASP A 245 0.09 6.93 10.60
C ASP A 245 1.53 6.52 10.24
N ASP A 246 2.29 7.39 9.56
CA ASP A 246 3.71 7.16 9.25
C ASP A 246 4.63 7.51 10.43
N LEU A 247 4.08 8.10 11.51
CA LEU A 247 4.83 8.40 12.72
C LEU A 247 5.17 7.10 13.49
N PRO A 248 6.45 6.87 13.84
CA PRO A 248 6.87 5.68 14.58
C PRO A 248 6.09 5.42 15.86
N GLY A 249 5.61 4.17 15.99
CA GLY A 249 4.87 3.73 17.17
C GLY A 249 3.51 4.39 17.33
N LEU A 250 2.98 5.08 16.31
CA LEU A 250 1.66 5.67 16.34
C LEU A 250 0.74 4.97 15.34
N SER A 251 -0.50 4.73 15.76
CA SER A 251 -1.57 4.24 14.89
C SER A 251 -2.78 5.15 15.09
N SER A 252 -3.39 5.61 14.01
CA SER A 252 -4.54 6.50 14.08
C SER A 252 -5.79 5.95 13.39
N LYS A 253 -6.95 6.37 13.91
CA LYS A 253 -8.26 6.13 13.28
C LYS A 253 -9.02 7.44 13.22
N ALA A 254 -9.48 7.80 12.03
CA ALA A 254 -10.24 9.02 11.80
C ALA A 254 -11.75 8.77 11.82
N VAL A 255 -12.48 9.60 12.57
CA VAL A 255 -13.94 9.59 12.64
C VAL A 255 -14.47 10.99 12.35
N LEU A 256 -15.32 11.11 11.34
CA LEU A 256 -16.01 12.35 11.04
C LEU A 256 -17.36 12.38 11.75
N ARG A 257 -17.70 13.53 12.34
CA ARG A 257 -18.99 13.80 12.97
C ARG A 257 -19.57 15.10 12.41
N PRO A 258 -20.89 15.25 12.26
CA PRO A 258 -21.49 16.55 11.98
C PRO A 258 -21.09 17.57 13.05
N ALA A 259 -20.72 18.79 12.65
CA ALA A 259 -20.46 19.87 13.60
C ALA A 259 -21.77 20.30 14.28
N LYS A 260 -21.73 20.59 15.58
CA LYS A 260 -22.93 20.96 16.35
C LYS A 260 -23.41 22.37 16.04
N ASP A 261 -22.46 23.31 15.94
CA ASP A 261 -22.76 24.75 15.93
C ASP A 261 -22.66 25.38 14.53
N THR A 262 -22.08 24.65 13.57
CA THR A 262 -21.79 25.18 12.22
C THR A 262 -22.43 24.29 11.14
N PRO A 263 -23.59 24.69 10.58
CA PRO A 263 -24.23 23.98 9.49
C PRO A 263 -23.30 23.81 8.29
N GLY A 264 -23.28 22.61 7.71
CA GLY A 264 -22.42 22.29 6.56
C GLY A 264 -20.98 21.92 6.92
N ALA A 265 -20.54 22.12 8.16
CA ALA A 265 -19.23 21.69 8.62
C ALA A 265 -19.27 20.33 9.35
N ALA A 266 -18.10 19.72 9.49
CA ALA A 266 -17.88 18.49 10.25
C ALA A 266 -16.75 18.66 11.27
N ASP A 267 -16.82 17.93 12.36
CA ASP A 267 -15.73 17.74 13.30
C ASP A 267 -14.99 16.43 12.99
N LEU A 268 -13.67 16.49 12.98
CA LEU A 268 -12.79 15.33 12.83
C LEU A 268 -12.26 14.90 14.20
N VAL A 269 -12.43 13.64 14.54
CA VAL A 269 -11.81 13.00 15.70
C VAL A 269 -10.75 12.03 15.21
N ILE A 270 -9.51 12.21 15.66
CA ILE A 270 -8.39 11.33 15.39
C ILE A 270 -8.11 10.57 16.68
N LEU A 271 -8.49 9.30 16.70
CA LEU A 271 -8.21 8.38 17.80
C LEU A 271 -6.79 7.83 17.60
N VAL A 272 -5.91 8.04 18.56
CA VAL A 272 -4.51 7.60 18.49
C VAL A 272 -4.21 6.52 19.52
N GLU A 273 -3.44 5.53 19.11
CA GLU A 273 -2.89 4.46 19.94
C GLU A 273 -1.36 4.48 19.78
N HIS A 274 -0.62 4.20 20.86
CA HIS A 274 0.85 4.24 20.86
C HIS A 274 1.50 2.91 21.26
N ASP A 275 2.36 2.40 20.38
CA ASP A 275 3.18 1.20 20.55
C ASP A 275 4.65 1.59 20.75
N GLY A 276 5.08 1.63 22.01
CA GLY A 276 6.44 2.07 22.37
C GLY A 276 7.56 1.10 21.98
N ILE A 277 7.24 -0.16 21.72
CA ILE A 277 8.22 -1.20 21.37
C ILE A 277 7.66 -2.06 20.24
N ASP A 278 8.47 -2.31 19.22
CA ASP A 278 8.17 -3.30 18.19
C ASP A 278 9.33 -4.28 18.03
N ALA A 279 9.02 -5.56 17.77
CA ALA A 279 10.02 -6.59 17.57
C ALA A 279 9.56 -7.59 16.51
N PHE A 280 10.50 -8.15 15.76
CA PHE A 280 10.22 -9.15 14.75
C PHE A 280 11.31 -10.22 14.65
N ALA A 281 10.90 -11.41 14.23
CA ALA A 281 11.78 -12.47 13.76
C ALA A 281 11.28 -12.94 12.40
N ARG A 282 12.17 -13.08 11.41
CA ARG A 282 11.82 -13.52 10.07
C ARG A 282 12.81 -14.55 9.57
N LEU A 283 12.28 -15.65 9.04
CA LEU A 283 13.05 -16.63 8.29
C LEU A 283 12.73 -16.47 6.80
N ASP A 284 13.75 -16.45 5.95
CA ASP A 284 13.57 -16.51 4.50
C ASP A 284 14.60 -17.39 3.80
N ASN A 285 14.25 -17.84 2.60
CA ASN A 285 15.14 -18.56 1.70
C ASN A 285 15.53 -17.70 0.47
N ARG A 286 15.57 -16.36 0.64
CA ARG A 286 15.79 -15.42 -0.47
C ARG A 286 17.26 -15.14 -0.73
N GLY A 287 18.16 -15.63 0.12
CA GLY A 287 19.60 -15.48 -0.06
C GLY A 287 20.12 -16.31 -1.23
N THR A 288 21.36 -16.03 -1.61
CA THR A 288 22.09 -16.71 -2.70
C THR A 288 23.04 -17.76 -2.12
N LYS A 289 23.71 -18.50 -3.00
CA LYS A 289 24.78 -19.43 -2.61
C LYS A 289 25.99 -18.74 -1.94
N PHE A 290 26.15 -17.43 -2.09
CA PHE A 290 27.32 -16.70 -1.57
C PHE A 290 27.10 -16.03 -0.21
N ASN A 291 25.84 -15.73 0.13
CA ASN A 291 25.45 -15.04 1.37
C ASN A 291 24.45 -15.87 2.20
N GLY A 292 24.41 -17.19 1.95
CA GLY A 292 23.54 -18.15 2.59
C GLY A 292 22.13 -18.19 2.01
N PRO A 293 21.68 -19.33 1.45
CA PRO A 293 20.33 -19.42 0.88
C PRO A 293 19.24 -19.24 1.93
N GLY A 294 19.47 -19.65 3.19
CA GLY A 294 18.56 -19.45 4.32
C GLY A 294 19.07 -18.39 5.30
N ARG A 295 18.21 -17.41 5.61
CA ARG A 295 18.52 -16.26 6.47
C ARG A 295 17.53 -16.14 7.63
N LEU A 296 18.05 -15.79 8.81
CA LEU A 296 17.30 -15.36 9.97
C LEU A 296 17.50 -13.86 10.17
N TRP A 297 16.41 -13.13 10.28
CA TRP A 297 16.37 -11.73 10.67
C TRP A 297 15.75 -11.61 12.05
N LEU A 298 16.37 -10.81 12.90
CA LEU A 298 15.85 -10.39 14.18
C LEU A 298 15.88 -8.87 14.21
N GLY A 299 14.86 -8.24 14.78
CA GLY A 299 14.88 -6.80 14.98
C GLY A 299 14.03 -6.39 16.17
N ALA A 300 14.45 -5.32 16.80
CA ALA A 300 13.71 -4.64 17.86
C ALA A 300 13.83 -3.12 17.67
N GLY A 301 12.77 -2.39 17.97
CA GLY A 301 12.68 -0.94 17.89
C GLY A 301 12.02 -0.37 19.13
N LEU A 302 12.51 0.77 19.57
CA LEU A 302 11.90 1.66 20.55
C LEU A 302 11.37 2.87 19.79
N ASN A 303 10.09 3.19 19.97
CA ASN A 303 9.43 4.31 19.33
C ASN A 303 9.22 5.46 20.33
N SER A 304 9.41 6.69 19.87
CA SER A 304 9.31 7.92 20.65
C SER A 304 10.22 7.95 21.89
N LEU A 305 11.49 7.52 21.75
CA LEU A 305 12.44 7.50 22.86
C LEU A 305 12.82 8.92 23.31
N THR A 306 13.04 9.84 22.36
CA THR A 306 13.28 11.26 22.64
C THR A 306 11.98 12.07 22.76
N GLY A 307 10.85 11.46 22.39
CA GLY A 307 9.54 12.08 22.50
C GLY A 307 9.12 12.89 21.27
N ASP A 308 9.82 12.80 20.13
CA ASP A 308 9.50 13.52 18.89
C ASP A 308 9.06 12.58 17.76
N HIS A 309 8.41 11.45 18.12
CA HIS A 309 8.08 10.37 17.18
C HIS A 309 9.34 9.85 16.47
N ASP A 310 10.46 9.83 17.18
CA ASP A 310 11.70 9.21 16.74
C ASP A 310 11.61 7.69 16.84
N ARG A 311 12.50 6.98 16.12
CA ARG A 311 12.62 5.53 16.23
C ARG A 311 14.08 5.17 16.38
N THR A 312 14.38 4.40 17.42
CA THR A 312 15.67 3.77 17.60
C THR A 312 15.51 2.27 17.44
N ALA A 313 16.22 1.64 16.52
CA ALA A 313 16.09 0.21 16.24
C ALA A 313 17.44 -0.49 16.07
N ALA A 314 17.46 -1.76 16.47
CA ALA A 314 18.56 -2.68 16.20
C ALA A 314 18.05 -3.82 15.33
N ARG A 315 18.75 -4.12 14.24
CA ARG A 315 18.44 -5.24 13.34
C ARG A 315 19.65 -6.12 13.17
N PHE A 316 19.44 -7.43 13.27
CA PHE A 316 20.46 -8.45 13.14
C PHE A 316 20.04 -9.46 12.08
N VAL A 317 20.95 -9.78 11.15
CA VAL A 317 20.73 -10.83 10.16
C VAL A 317 21.89 -11.81 10.14
N THR A 318 21.57 -13.10 10.06
CA THR A 318 22.56 -14.17 9.98
C THR A 318 22.12 -15.27 9.02
N ALA A 319 23.08 -15.88 8.32
CA ALA A 319 22.84 -17.07 7.51
C ALA A 319 22.88 -18.35 8.35
N ARG A 320 22.18 -19.41 7.90
CA ARG A 320 22.21 -20.74 8.53
C ARG A 320 23.65 -21.27 8.73
N SER A 321 24.54 -20.96 7.80
CA SER A 321 25.98 -21.19 7.92
C SER A 321 26.63 -19.89 8.41
N ARG A 322 27.08 -19.86 9.68
CA ARG A 322 27.64 -18.64 10.33
C ARG A 322 28.91 -18.07 9.67
N ARG A 323 29.48 -18.77 8.68
CA ARG A 323 30.66 -18.33 7.91
C ARG A 323 30.29 -17.51 6.66
N GLU A 324 29.01 -17.37 6.33
CA GLU A 324 28.56 -16.76 5.05
C GLU A 324 27.98 -15.36 5.21
N LEU A 325 27.22 -15.07 6.28
CA LEU A 325 26.66 -13.74 6.52
C LEU A 325 26.35 -13.51 8.01
N THR A 326 26.84 -12.39 8.54
CA THR A 326 26.43 -11.81 9.83
C THR A 326 26.49 -10.29 9.71
N TYR A 327 25.40 -9.59 10.03
CA TYR A 327 25.31 -8.13 9.94
C TYR A 327 24.44 -7.59 11.07
N LEU A 328 24.86 -6.46 11.65
CA LEU A 328 24.16 -5.71 12.69
C LEU A 328 24.03 -4.26 12.23
N GLU A 329 22.80 -3.75 12.27
CA GLU A 329 22.45 -2.36 11.98
C GLU A 329 21.85 -1.73 13.25
N LEU A 330 22.27 -0.50 13.54
CA LEU A 330 21.67 0.36 14.56
C LEU A 330 21.27 1.67 13.87
N GLY A 331 20.05 2.15 14.12
CA GLY A 331 19.56 3.40 13.55
C GLY A 331 18.25 3.83 14.15
#